data_AF-A0A1X9SZE1-F1
#
_entry.id   AF-A0A1X9SZE1-F1
#
_cell.length_a   1.000
_cell.length_b   1.000
_cell.length_c   1.000
_cell.angle_alpha   90.00
_cell.angle_beta   90.00
_cell.angle_gamma   90.00
#
_symmetry.space_group_name_H-M   'P 1'
#
loop_
_entity.id
_entity.type
_entity.pdbx_description
1 polymer ?
#
loop_
_entity_poly.entity_id
_entity_poly.type
_entity_poly.pdbx_seq_one_letter_code
_entity_poly.pdbx_strand_id
1 'polypeptide(L)'
;MVKFTLSSNSFLDDYVLNCEFSTICKISNGAYKFWKNIVVASYQDSRTIFLHKKSIPIKYQYALKSCTNLDGFVLASAFCSFTGVASSHLVASNGSNLHDILEIKMVDKFKFVNLKKLYDDLGLAYSTYIYIEKCKYFSPTPFEKRIKITDTLCLGYY
;
A
#
# COMPACT_ATOMS: atom_id res chain seq x y z
N MET A 1 -5.21 8.29 -22.32
CA MET A 1 -4.83 7.97 -20.92
C MET A 1 -5.91 7.08 -20.36
N VAL A 2 -5.54 5.96 -19.75
CA VAL A 2 -6.49 5.09 -19.03
C VAL A 2 -6.21 5.25 -17.54
N LYS A 3 -7.26 5.50 -16.74
CA LYS A 3 -7.16 5.66 -15.28
C LYS A 3 -7.91 4.53 -14.60
N PHE A 4 -7.24 3.82 -13.69
CA PHE A 4 -7.81 2.76 -12.87
C PHE A 4 -7.87 3.15 -11.40
N THR A 5 -8.89 2.64 -10.71
CA THR A 5 -8.95 2.67 -9.24
C THR A 5 -8.48 1.32 -8.72
N LEU A 6 -7.42 1.32 -7.91
CA LEU A 6 -6.89 0.11 -7.27
C LEU A 6 -7.77 -0.28 -6.09
N SER A 7 -7.97 -1.59 -5.89
CA SER A 7 -8.51 -2.09 -4.62
C SER A 7 -7.50 -1.84 -3.50
N SER A 8 -7.98 -1.71 -2.26
CA SER A 8 -7.12 -1.35 -1.12
C SER A 8 -6.02 -2.37 -0.79
N ASN A 9 -6.18 -3.62 -1.26
CA ASN A 9 -5.21 -4.70 -1.13
C ASN A 9 -4.39 -4.99 -2.40
N SER A 10 -4.60 -4.25 -3.49
CA SER A 10 -3.82 -4.42 -4.72
C SER A 10 -2.38 -3.98 -4.51
N PHE A 11 -1.42 -4.90 -4.69
CA PHE A 11 0.00 -4.56 -4.60
C PHE A 11 0.46 -3.65 -5.74
N LEU A 12 1.53 -2.89 -5.49
CA LEU A 12 2.08 -1.91 -6.43
C LEU A 12 3.22 -2.47 -7.31
N ASP A 13 3.27 -3.78 -7.50
CA ASP A 13 4.35 -4.52 -8.18
C ASP A 13 4.62 -4.00 -9.60
N ASP A 14 3.58 -3.68 -10.35
CA ASP A 14 3.71 -3.19 -11.73
C ASP A 14 3.74 -1.66 -11.83
N TYR A 15 3.86 -0.95 -10.71
CA TYR A 15 3.69 0.49 -10.63
C TYR A 15 4.92 1.22 -10.08
N VAL A 16 5.03 2.50 -10.43
CA VAL A 16 5.96 3.45 -9.81
C VAL A 16 5.21 4.68 -9.30
N LEU A 17 5.71 5.30 -8.23
CA LEU A 17 5.13 6.52 -7.69
C LEU A 17 5.43 7.71 -8.62
N ASN A 18 4.38 8.37 -9.12
CA ASN A 18 4.53 9.46 -10.10
C ASN A 18 5.36 10.64 -9.58
N CYS A 19 5.24 10.97 -8.29
CA CYS A 19 5.97 12.10 -7.68
C CYS A 19 7.48 11.85 -7.69
N GLU A 20 7.90 10.65 -7.29
CA GLU A 20 9.28 10.20 -7.34
C GLU A 20 9.78 10.12 -8.79
N PHE A 21 9.01 9.46 -9.65
CA PHE A 21 9.34 9.29 -11.07
C PHE A 21 9.56 10.63 -11.79
N SER A 22 8.67 11.59 -11.54
CA SER A 22 8.73 12.92 -12.15
C SER A 22 9.96 13.70 -11.68
N THR A 23 10.34 13.54 -10.42
CA THR A 23 11.56 14.12 -9.84
C THR A 23 12.82 13.55 -10.49
N ILE A 24 12.90 12.22 -10.63
CA ILE A 24 14.02 11.52 -11.30
C ILE A 24 14.14 11.96 -12.76
N CYS A 25 13.01 12.06 -13.48
CA CYS A 25 12.99 12.46 -14.88
C CYS A 25 13.18 13.97 -15.10
N LYS A 26 13.20 14.78 -14.03
CA LYS A 26 13.22 16.26 -14.08
C LYS A 26 12.08 16.81 -14.95
N ILE A 27 10.87 16.27 -14.78
CA ILE A 27 9.65 16.69 -15.48
C ILE A 27 8.61 17.19 -14.47
N SER A 28 7.62 17.93 -14.96
CA SER A 28 6.47 18.31 -14.12
C SER A 28 5.72 17.07 -13.63
N ASN A 29 5.25 17.09 -12.39
CA ASN A 29 4.40 16.04 -11.82
C ASN A 29 3.12 15.79 -12.65
N GLY A 30 2.68 16.77 -13.45
CA GLY A 30 1.54 16.64 -14.37
C GLY A 30 1.89 16.14 -15.77
N ALA A 31 3.16 15.89 -16.09
CA ALA A 31 3.62 15.57 -17.44
C ALA A 31 2.96 14.30 -18.00
N TYR A 32 2.70 13.29 -17.16
CA TYR A 32 2.06 12.05 -17.57
C TYR A 32 0.70 12.26 -18.25
N LYS A 33 -0.02 13.35 -17.95
CA LYS A 33 -1.34 13.65 -18.53
C LYS A 33 -1.29 13.83 -20.05
N PHE A 34 -0.12 14.18 -20.59
CA PHE A 34 0.09 14.42 -22.01
C PHE A 34 0.63 13.20 -22.76
N TRP A 35 0.92 12.09 -22.07
CA TRP A 35 1.44 10.89 -22.70
C TRP A 35 0.33 10.05 -23.33
N LYS A 36 0.56 9.65 -24.58
CA LYS A 36 -0.31 8.72 -25.30
C LYS A 36 -0.21 7.33 -24.66
N ASN A 37 -1.36 6.67 -24.47
CA ASN A 37 -1.48 5.28 -23.96
C ASN A 37 -0.90 5.02 -22.55
N ILE A 38 -0.60 6.06 -21.76
CA ILE A 38 -0.20 5.88 -20.36
C ILE A 38 -1.35 5.27 -19.55
N VAL A 39 -1.01 4.31 -18.69
CA VAL A 39 -1.91 3.70 -17.72
C VAL A 39 -1.56 4.26 -16.35
N VAL A 40 -2.55 4.87 -15.72
CA VAL A 40 -2.44 5.57 -14.46
C VAL A 40 -3.35 4.90 -13.44
N ALA A 41 -2.89 4.77 -12.20
CA ALA A 41 -3.66 4.17 -11.13
C ALA A 41 -3.66 5.05 -9.87
N SER A 42 -4.72 4.97 -9.09
CA SER A 42 -4.85 5.58 -7.76
C SER A 42 -5.70 4.67 -6.89
N TYR A 43 -5.45 4.63 -5.58
CA TYR A 43 -6.41 4.02 -4.65
C TYR A 43 -7.67 4.88 -4.55
N GLN A 44 -8.76 4.27 -4.07
CA GLN A 44 -10.01 4.98 -3.80
C GLN A 44 -9.77 6.17 -2.86
N ASP A 45 -10.41 7.31 -3.16
CA ASP A 45 -10.31 8.57 -2.43
C ASP A 45 -8.89 9.13 -2.23
N SER A 46 -7.93 8.65 -3.02
CA SER A 46 -6.55 9.12 -3.01
C SER A 46 -6.21 9.96 -4.25
N ARG A 47 -5.47 11.05 -4.03
CA ARG A 47 -4.87 11.86 -5.09
C ARG A 47 -3.47 11.37 -5.47
N THR A 48 -2.96 10.34 -4.80
CA THR A 48 -1.66 9.74 -5.11
C THR A 48 -1.74 9.00 -6.43
N ILE A 49 -0.80 9.30 -7.31
CA ILE A 49 -0.77 8.78 -8.68
C ILE A 49 0.35 7.78 -8.83
N PHE A 50 0.00 6.63 -9.39
CA PHE A 50 0.90 5.55 -9.76
C PHE A 50 0.88 5.37 -11.28
N LEU A 51 2.06 5.16 -11.86
CA LEU A 51 2.21 4.92 -13.30
C LEU A 51 2.55 3.45 -13.52
N HIS A 52 1.82 2.78 -14.41
CA HIS A 52 2.13 1.39 -14.73
C HIS A 52 3.44 1.31 -15.54
N LYS A 53 4.41 0.54 -15.05
CA LYS A 53 5.79 0.43 -15.59
C LYS A 53 5.80 0.23 -17.11
N LYS A 54 5.01 -0.72 -17.63
CA LYS A 54 4.92 -1.05 -19.08
C LYS A 54 4.37 0.06 -19.97
N SER A 55 3.63 1.01 -19.41
CA SER A 55 2.96 2.08 -20.19
C SER A 55 3.77 3.38 -20.28
N ILE A 56 4.91 3.45 -19.58
CA ILE A 56 5.80 4.60 -19.57
C ILE A 56 6.52 4.72 -20.93
N PRO A 57 6.56 5.92 -21.55
CA PRO A 57 7.24 6.12 -22.82
C PRO A 57 8.70 5.68 -22.79
N ILE A 58 9.19 5.09 -23.89
CA ILE A 58 10.56 4.56 -24.03
C ILE A 58 11.61 5.59 -23.60
N LYS A 59 11.41 6.87 -23.96
CA LYS A 59 12.27 8.00 -23.59
C LYS A 59 12.56 8.09 -22.08
N TYR A 60 11.65 7.64 -21.22
CA TYR A 60 11.77 7.74 -19.76
C TYR A 60 11.98 6.37 -19.06
N GLN A 61 12.09 5.26 -19.80
CA GLN A 61 12.25 3.95 -19.17
C GLN A 61 13.54 3.80 -18.37
N TYR A 62 14.58 4.58 -18.68
CA TYR A 62 15.82 4.60 -17.91
C TYR A 62 15.58 4.93 -16.42
N ALA A 63 14.57 5.75 -16.12
CA ALA A 63 14.27 6.20 -14.76
C ALA A 63 13.65 5.11 -13.89
N LEU A 64 13.06 4.07 -14.49
CA LEU A 64 12.41 2.98 -13.75
C LEU A 64 13.36 2.26 -12.79
N LYS A 65 14.64 2.14 -13.17
CA LYS A 65 15.68 1.52 -12.33
C LYS A 65 16.05 2.35 -11.11
N SER A 66 15.75 3.64 -11.14
CA SER A 66 16.04 4.58 -10.04
C SER A 66 14.83 4.83 -9.14
N CYS A 67 13.63 4.41 -9.55
CA CYS A 67 12.44 4.48 -8.71
C CYS A 67 12.52 3.44 -7.59
N THR A 68 11.93 3.78 -6.45
CA THR A 68 11.82 2.86 -5.32
C THR A 68 10.99 1.64 -5.72
N ASN A 69 11.47 0.45 -5.36
CA ASN A 69 10.68 -0.76 -5.54
C ASN A 69 9.52 -0.81 -4.53
N LEU A 70 8.30 -0.95 -5.06
CA LEU A 70 7.03 -1.03 -4.32
C LEU A 70 6.38 -2.42 -4.42
N ASP A 71 7.11 -3.44 -4.87
CA ASP A 71 6.61 -4.81 -4.91
C ASP A 71 6.15 -5.27 -3.52
N GLY A 72 4.91 -5.77 -3.42
CA GLY A 72 4.24 -6.18 -2.19
C GLY A 72 3.72 -5.03 -1.32
N PHE A 73 4.02 -3.77 -1.66
CA PHE A 73 3.58 -2.61 -0.91
C PHE A 73 2.21 -2.10 -1.36
N VAL A 74 1.48 -1.54 -0.41
CA VAL A 74 0.28 -0.73 -0.64
C VAL A 74 0.45 0.65 0.00
N LEU A 75 -0.36 1.63 -0.45
CA LEU A 75 -0.38 2.95 0.19
C LEU A 75 -0.91 2.81 1.63
N ALA A 76 -0.26 3.45 2.60
CA ALA A 76 -0.64 3.33 4.01
C ALA A 76 -2.11 3.71 4.29
N SER A 77 -2.64 4.71 3.57
CA SER A 77 -4.06 5.06 3.69
C SER A 77 -4.97 3.95 3.18
N ALA A 78 -4.60 3.28 2.09
CA ALA A 78 -5.35 2.13 1.58
C ALA A 78 -5.27 0.94 2.54
N PHE A 79 -4.11 0.69 3.15
CA PHE A 79 -3.97 -0.31 4.20
C PHE A 79 -4.89 -0.04 5.40
N CYS A 80 -4.93 1.20 5.90
CA CYS A 80 -5.84 1.59 6.98
C CYS A 80 -7.30 1.40 6.60
N SER A 81 -7.70 1.82 5.40
CA SER A 81 -9.07 1.62 4.90
C SER A 81 -9.42 0.15 4.73
N PHE A 82 -8.46 -0.69 4.35
CA PHE A 82 -8.65 -2.13 4.18
C PHE A 82 -8.79 -2.85 5.52
N THR A 83 -7.94 -2.51 6.49
CA THR A 83 -7.83 -3.24 7.77
C THR A 83 -8.67 -2.65 8.90
N GLY A 84 -9.21 -1.44 8.75
CA GLY A 84 -9.91 -0.72 9.81
C GLY A 84 -8.98 -0.06 10.84
N VAL A 85 -7.66 -0.20 10.70
CA VAL A 85 -6.68 0.39 11.63
C VAL A 85 -6.63 1.90 11.47
N ALA A 86 -6.67 2.62 12.59
CA ALA A 86 -6.43 4.06 12.59
C ALA A 86 -5.00 4.40 12.16
N SER A 87 -4.83 5.43 11.33
CA SER A 87 -3.52 5.85 10.79
C SER A 87 -2.48 6.21 11.86
N SER A 88 -2.92 6.54 13.08
CA SER A 88 -2.07 6.78 14.24
C SER A 88 -1.21 5.56 14.61
N HIS A 89 -1.66 4.34 14.34
CA HIS A 89 -0.88 3.12 14.56
C HIS A 89 0.32 2.98 13.62
N LEU A 90 0.30 3.67 12.48
CA LEU A 90 1.39 3.65 11.51
C LEU A 90 2.44 4.73 11.79
N VAL A 91 2.33 5.48 12.87
CA VAL A 91 3.25 6.57 13.22
C VAL A 91 4.19 6.10 14.34
N ALA A 92 5.49 5.98 14.02
CA ALA A 92 6.51 5.50 14.96
C ALA A 92 6.51 6.24 16.32
N SER A 93 6.37 7.58 16.30
CA SER A 93 6.37 8.40 17.52
C SER A 93 5.20 8.12 18.47
N ASN A 94 4.16 7.43 18.01
CA ASN A 94 3.02 7.05 18.86
C ASN A 94 3.28 5.76 19.66
N GLY A 95 4.41 5.08 19.43
CA GLY A 95 4.80 3.88 20.19
C GLY A 95 3.81 2.73 20.05
N SER A 96 3.15 2.60 18.90
CA SER A 96 2.23 1.48 18.70
C SER A 96 2.98 0.21 18.35
N ASN A 97 2.72 -0.87 19.09
CA ASN A 97 3.26 -2.21 18.80
C ASN A 97 2.92 -2.73 17.39
N LEU A 98 1.88 -2.20 16.73
CA LEU A 98 1.56 -2.55 15.34
C LEU A 98 2.63 -2.02 14.37
N HIS A 99 3.25 -0.88 14.68
CA HIS A 99 4.31 -0.31 13.85
C HIS A 99 5.52 -1.25 13.75
N ASP A 100 5.85 -1.96 14.84
CA ASP A 100 7.03 -2.81 14.93
C ASP A 100 6.91 -4.11 14.13
N ILE A 101 5.68 -4.57 13.88
CA ILE A 101 5.42 -5.78 13.09
C ILE A 101 5.19 -5.48 11.61
N LEU A 102 4.95 -4.21 11.25
CA LEU A 102 4.74 -3.81 9.88
C LEU A 102 6.05 -3.33 9.25
N GLU A 103 6.39 -3.85 8.08
CA GLU A 103 7.42 -3.22 7.26
C GLU A 103 6.83 -1.97 6.59
N ILE A 104 7.27 -0.82 7.09
CA ILE A 104 6.82 0.50 6.64
C ILE A 104 7.96 1.20 5.89
N LYS A 105 7.62 1.76 4.73
CA LYS A 105 8.56 2.51 3.88
C LYS A 105 8.04 3.90 3.59
N MET A 106 8.93 4.89 3.60
CA MET A 106 8.64 6.26 3.17
C MET A 106 9.28 6.51 1.80
N VAL A 107 8.51 7.04 0.85
CA VAL A 107 9.01 7.52 -0.45
C VAL A 107 8.46 8.92 -0.66
N ASP A 108 9.34 9.91 -0.70
CA ASP A 108 8.96 11.33 -0.58
C ASP A 108 8.09 11.51 0.69
N LYS A 109 6.96 12.19 0.61
CA LYS A 109 5.99 12.34 1.71
C LYS A 109 5.02 11.18 1.90
N PHE A 110 5.09 10.11 1.09
CA PHE A 110 4.12 9.03 1.11
C PHE A 110 4.62 7.83 1.92
N LYS A 111 3.72 7.28 2.73
CA LYS A 111 3.96 6.08 3.53
C LYS A 111 3.36 4.85 2.86
N PHE A 112 4.10 3.76 2.87
CA PHE A 112 3.72 2.47 2.31
C PHE A 112 3.87 1.38 3.37
N VAL A 113 3.01 0.36 3.27
CA VAL A 113 3.04 -0.83 4.14
C VAL A 113 3.25 -2.05 3.24
N ASN A 114 4.20 -2.92 3.59
CA ASN A 114 4.40 -4.18 2.89
C ASN A 114 3.30 -5.19 3.29
N LEU A 115 2.16 -5.10 2.62
CA LEU A 115 1.01 -5.96 2.88
C LEU A 115 1.31 -7.41 2.50
N LYS A 116 2.09 -7.63 1.43
CA LYS A 116 2.52 -8.98 1.04
C LYS A 116 3.31 -9.65 2.15
N LYS A 117 4.28 -8.95 2.74
CA LYS A 117 5.05 -9.47 3.87
C LYS A 117 4.17 -9.79 5.08
N LEU A 118 3.18 -8.93 5.38
CA LEU A 118 2.23 -9.22 6.46
C LEU A 118 1.45 -10.53 6.20
N TYR A 119 0.98 -10.76 4.97
CA TYR A 119 0.34 -12.03 4.61
C TYR A 119 1.30 -13.22 4.75
N ASP A 120 2.53 -13.07 4.24
CA ASP A 120 3.56 -14.11 4.27
C ASP A 120 3.93 -14.49 5.72
N ASP A 121 4.16 -13.50 6.58
CA ASP A 121 4.51 -13.70 8.00
C ASP A 121 3.37 -14.37 8.79
N LEU A 122 2.12 -14.21 8.35
CA LEU A 122 0.93 -14.82 8.97
C LEU A 122 0.47 -16.13 8.30
N GLY A 123 1.13 -16.55 7.21
CA GLY A 123 0.75 -17.74 6.45
C GLY A 123 -0.63 -17.65 5.79
N LEU A 124 -1.05 -16.44 5.40
CA LEU A 124 -2.36 -16.17 4.81
C LEU A 124 -2.27 -16.03 3.29
N ALA A 125 -3.34 -16.41 2.58
CA ALA A 125 -3.43 -16.21 1.13
C ALA A 125 -3.68 -14.72 0.81
N TYR A 126 -3.11 -14.21 -0.29
CA TYR A 126 -3.25 -12.79 -0.68
C TYR A 126 -4.69 -12.40 -1.09
N SER A 127 -5.54 -13.39 -1.35
CA SER A 127 -6.98 -13.18 -1.62
C SER A 127 -7.81 -13.00 -0.34
N THR A 128 -7.24 -13.27 0.84
CA THR A 128 -7.94 -13.20 2.12
C THR A 128 -8.21 -11.75 2.52
N TYR A 129 -9.44 -11.44 2.90
CA TYR A 129 -9.74 -10.13 3.48
C TYR A 129 -9.31 -10.12 4.94
N ILE A 130 -8.62 -9.07 5.39
CA ILE A 130 -8.13 -8.95 6.77
C ILE A 130 -8.63 -7.66 7.42
N TYR A 131 -8.93 -7.71 8.70
CA TYR A 131 -9.20 -6.55 9.55
C TYR A 131 -8.45 -6.68 10.88
N ILE A 132 -8.13 -5.56 11.51
CA ILE A 132 -7.35 -5.55 12.75
C ILE A 132 -8.11 -4.73 13.78
N GLU A 133 -8.37 -5.35 14.92
CA GLU A 133 -9.05 -4.74 16.06
C GLU A 133 -8.40 -5.15 17.38
N LYS A 134 -8.85 -4.54 18.48
CA LYS A 134 -8.44 -5.04 19.81
C LYS A 134 -9.01 -6.43 20.02
N CYS A 135 -8.21 -7.35 20.54
CA CYS A 135 -8.60 -8.75 20.77
C CYS A 135 -9.89 -8.90 21.60
N LYS A 136 -10.19 -7.94 22.48
CA LYS A 136 -11.42 -7.94 23.30
C LYS A 136 -12.72 -7.75 22.50
N TYR A 137 -12.65 -7.28 21.25
CA TYR A 137 -13.82 -7.06 20.39
C TYR A 137 -14.21 -8.28 19.57
N PHE A 138 -13.31 -9.27 19.45
CA PHE A 138 -13.58 -10.51 18.77
C PHE A 138 -14.52 -11.40 19.59
N SER A 139 -15.54 -11.97 18.95
CA SER A 139 -16.54 -12.79 19.61
C SER A 139 -15.93 -14.07 20.22
N PRO A 140 -16.21 -14.37 21.50
CA PRO A 140 -15.84 -15.65 22.09
C PRO A 140 -16.76 -16.79 21.65
N THR A 141 -18.03 -16.50 21.33
CA THR A 141 -19.05 -17.50 20.96
C THR A 141 -20.05 -16.91 19.94
N PRO A 142 -20.12 -17.44 18.70
CA PRO A 142 -19.20 -18.41 18.14
C PRO A 142 -17.77 -17.85 18.12
N PHE A 143 -16.77 -18.71 18.30
CA PHE A 143 -15.37 -18.28 18.34
C PHE A 143 -14.99 -17.68 16.99
N GLU A 144 -14.68 -16.39 17.00
CA GLU A 144 -14.30 -15.66 15.81
C GLU A 144 -12.85 -15.98 15.42
N LYS A 145 -12.64 -16.33 14.14
CA LYS A 145 -11.32 -16.71 13.61
C LYS A 145 -10.39 -15.51 13.66
N ARG A 146 -9.27 -15.65 14.38
CA ARG A 146 -8.32 -14.55 14.60
C ARG A 146 -6.90 -15.05 14.79
N ILE A 147 -5.93 -14.18 14.49
CA ILE A 147 -4.52 -14.33 14.82
C ILE A 147 -4.16 -13.19 15.77
N LYS A 148 -3.64 -13.52 16.95
CA LYS A 148 -3.13 -12.50 17.89
C LYS A 148 -1.81 -11.96 17.35
N ILE A 149 -1.74 -10.66 17.07
CA ILE A 149 -0.57 -10.01 16.46
C ILE A 149 0.22 -9.15 17.46
N THR A 150 -0.43 -8.66 18.51
CA THR A 150 0.22 -8.01 19.66
C THR A 150 -0.50 -8.41 20.95
N ASP A 151 -0.05 -7.92 22.10
CA ASP A 151 -0.73 -8.18 23.38
C ASP A 151 -2.20 -7.77 23.39
N THR A 152 -2.55 -6.73 22.62
CA THR A 152 -3.89 -6.14 22.62
C THR A 152 -4.59 -6.19 21.26
N LEU A 153 -3.87 -6.42 20.16
CA LEU A 153 -4.43 -6.43 18.80
C LEU A 153 -4.50 -7.85 18.23
N CYS A 154 -5.59 -8.10 17.54
CA CYS A 154 -5.86 -9.34 16.83
C CYS A 154 -6.25 -9.00 15.39
N LEU A 155 -5.84 -9.86 14.46
CA LEU A 155 -6.20 -9.81 13.06
C LEU A 155 -7.28 -10.85 12.78
N GLY A 156 -8.43 -10.41 12.32
CA GLY A 156 -9.50 -11.24 11.81
C GLY A 156 -9.43 -11.35 10.31
N TYR A 157 -10.03 -12.42 9.76
CA TYR A 157 -9.91 -12.69 8.33
C TYR A 157 -11.00 -13.63 7.80
N TYR A 158 -11.37 -13.44 6.53
CA TYR A 158 -12.36 -14.25 5.81
C TYR A 158 -12.09 -14.33 4.30
#